data_AF-A0A2V8ISE2-F1
#
_entry.id   AF-A0A2V8ISE2-F1
#
_cell.length_a   1.000
_cell.length_b   1.000
_cell.length_c   1.000
_cell.angle_alpha   90.00
_cell.angle_beta   90.00
_cell.angle_gamma   90.00
#
_symmetry.space_group_name_H-M   'P 1'
#
loop_
_entity.id
_entity.type
_entity.pdbx_description
1 polymer ?
#
loop_
_entity_poly.entity_id
_entity_poly.type
_entity_poly.pdbx_seq_one_letter_code
_entity_poly.pdbx_strand_id
1 'polypeptide(L)'
;MGTIQVTAAGATFSFKSIDLYASLVPIPYQVTGLRNSTTVFTIANTLPNTFGKFATVVNPQAAAVIDTLVISLTDAVSAMGLDNIVLTPVPK
;
A
#
# COMPACT_ATOMS: atom_id res chain seq x y z
N MET A 1 3.00 -14.59 -3.26
CA MET A 1 2.30 -13.33 -3.58
C MET A 1 1.16 -13.14 -2.60
N GLY A 2 1.03 -11.97 -1.99
CA GLY A 2 -0.07 -11.62 -1.10
C GLY A 2 -0.71 -10.30 -1.55
N THR A 3 -2.03 -10.25 -1.56
CA THR A 3 -2.80 -9.05 -1.93
C THR A 3 -3.80 -8.71 -0.83
N ILE A 4 -3.83 -7.44 -0.44
CA ILE A 4 -4.77 -6.88 0.52
C ILE A 4 -5.61 -5.84 -0.19
N GLN A 5 -6.93 -5.89 0.03
CA GLN A 5 -7.86 -4.87 -0.39
C GLN A 5 -8.42 -4.16 0.84
N VAL A 6 -8.33 -2.83 0.85
CA VAL A 6 -8.89 -1.97 1.90
C VAL A 6 -10.04 -1.16 1.31
N THR A 7 -11.18 -1.17 2.01
CA THR A 7 -12.37 -0.40 1.67
C THR A 7 -12.94 0.26 2.92
N ALA A 8 -13.73 1.31 2.76
CA ALA A 8 -14.38 2.02 3.87
C ALA A 8 -15.91 1.96 3.76
N ALA A 9 -16.47 0.77 3.52
CA ALA A 9 -17.92 0.55 3.40
C ALA A 9 -18.62 1.52 2.41
N GLY A 10 -17.97 1.80 1.27
CA GLY A 10 -18.46 2.72 0.24
C GLY A 10 -18.16 4.20 0.49
N ALA A 11 -17.55 4.57 1.62
CA ALA A 11 -17.02 5.91 1.85
C ALA A 11 -15.67 6.12 1.12
N THR A 12 -15.35 7.38 0.88
CA THR A 12 -14.06 7.80 0.34
C THR A 12 -13.03 8.09 1.41
N PHE A 13 -11.77 7.85 1.07
CA PHE A 13 -10.61 8.19 1.88
C PHE A 13 -9.43 8.57 0.97
N SER A 14 -8.41 9.18 1.55
CA SER A 14 -7.10 9.29 0.92
C SER A 14 -6.07 8.41 1.62
N PHE A 15 -5.11 7.92 0.86
CA PHE A 15 -4.02 7.08 1.36
C PHE A 15 -2.74 7.90 1.51
N LYS A 16 -2.14 7.89 2.70
CA LYS A 16 -0.93 8.67 2.99
C LYS A 16 0.35 7.81 2.94
N SER A 17 0.36 6.69 3.67
CA SER A 17 1.56 5.85 3.80
C SER A 17 1.22 4.47 4.32
N ILE A 18 2.16 3.56 4.16
CA ILE A 18 2.13 2.20 4.70
C ILE A 18 3.55 1.80 5.13
N ASP A 19 3.65 0.98 6.16
CA ASP A 19 4.91 0.40 6.59
C ASP A 19 5.05 -1.02 6.01
N LEU A 20 6.15 -1.28 5.31
CA LEU A 20 6.42 -2.57 4.67
C LEU A 20 7.69 -3.23 5.22
N TYR A 21 7.74 -4.56 5.18
CA TYR A 21 8.87 -5.35 5.67
C TYR A 21 9.29 -6.43 4.66
N ALA A 22 10.60 -6.61 4.51
CA ALA A 22 11.23 -7.68 3.74
C ALA A 22 12.42 -8.26 4.51
N SER A 23 12.41 -9.58 4.72
CA SER A 23 13.36 -10.26 5.62
C SER A 23 14.74 -10.60 5.01
N LEU A 24 14.80 -11.13 3.78
CA LEU A 24 16.00 -11.76 3.24
C LEU A 24 16.52 -11.05 1.99
N VAL A 25 15.67 -10.93 0.98
CA VAL A 25 15.96 -10.30 -0.31
C VAL A 25 15.00 -9.16 -0.59
N PRO A 26 15.37 -8.19 -1.44
CA PRO A 26 14.45 -7.15 -1.89
C PRO A 26 13.19 -7.75 -2.51
N ILE A 27 12.03 -7.17 -2.22
CA ILE A 27 10.72 -7.64 -2.72
C ILE A 27 10.02 -6.55 -3.53
N PRO A 28 9.45 -6.85 -4.70
CA PRO A 28 8.56 -5.93 -5.39
C PRO A 28 7.24 -5.72 -4.63
N TYR A 29 6.77 -4.47 -4.62
CA TYR A 29 5.48 -4.10 -4.11
C TYR A 29 4.73 -3.20 -5.11
N GLN A 30 3.40 -3.24 -5.03
CA GLN A 30 2.53 -2.33 -5.74
C GLN A 30 1.40 -1.87 -4.82
N VAL A 31 1.11 -0.57 -4.83
CA VAL A 31 -0.02 0.05 -4.13
C VAL A 31 -0.85 0.82 -5.15
N THR A 32 -2.10 0.42 -5.33
CA THR A 32 -3.02 0.99 -6.31
C THR A 32 -4.22 1.57 -5.61
N GLY A 33 -4.46 2.86 -5.81
CA GLY A 33 -5.68 3.53 -5.35
C GLY A 33 -6.71 3.60 -6.46
N LEU A 34 -7.96 3.22 -6.16
CA LEU A 34 -9.07 3.25 -7.12
C LEU A 34 -10.23 4.10 -6.63
N ARG A 35 -10.91 4.73 -7.58
CA ARG A 35 -12.19 5.43 -7.39
C ARG A 35 -13.20 4.86 -8.36
N ASN A 36 -14.28 4.28 -7.86
CA ASN A 36 -15.33 3.64 -8.68
C ASN A 36 -14.71 2.68 -9.73
N SER A 37 -13.80 1.81 -9.28
CA SER A 37 -13.05 0.85 -10.11
C SER A 37 -12.08 1.47 -11.14
N THR A 38 -11.93 2.79 -11.19
CA THR A 38 -10.92 3.46 -12.03
C THR A 38 -9.66 3.72 -11.22
N THR A 39 -8.49 3.32 -11.74
CA THR A 39 -7.21 3.61 -11.10
C THR A 39 -6.95 5.11 -11.06
N VAL A 40 -6.73 5.64 -9.85
CA VAL A 40 -6.37 7.04 -9.61
C VAL A 40 -4.85 7.19 -9.50
N PHE A 41 -4.19 6.22 -8.86
CA PHE A 41 -2.73 6.19 -8.76
C PHE A 41 -2.21 4.77 -8.66
N THR A 42 -0.92 4.63 -8.97
CA THR A 42 -0.15 3.40 -8.73
C THR A 42 1.24 3.77 -8.25
N ILE A 43 1.65 3.18 -7.14
CA ILE A 43 3.02 3.22 -6.62
C ILE A 43 3.59 1.82 -6.78
N ALA A 44 4.64 1.67 -7.57
CA ALA A 44 5.32 0.38 -7.74
C ALA A 44 6.81 0.58 -7.58
N ASN A 45 7.44 -0.23 -6.73
CA ASN A 45 8.88 -0.22 -6.54
C ASN A 45 9.33 -1.55 -5.93
N THR A 46 10.63 -1.68 -5.71
CA THR A 46 11.24 -2.77 -4.95
C THR A 46 11.62 -2.25 -3.58
N LEU A 47 11.09 -2.90 -2.54
CA LEU A 47 11.49 -2.67 -1.16
C LEU A 47 12.81 -3.43 -0.92
N PRO A 48 13.92 -2.76 -0.54
CA PRO A 48 15.16 -3.44 -0.15
C PRO A 48 14.96 -4.26 1.13
N ASN A 49 15.92 -5.15 1.45
CA ASN A 49 15.93 -5.82 2.76
C ASN A 49 15.90 -4.75 3.88
N THR A 50 14.94 -4.88 4.79
CA THR A 50 14.69 -3.86 5.82
C THR A 50 15.39 -4.17 7.15
N PHE A 51 16.21 -5.23 7.20
CA PHE A 51 17.07 -5.64 8.32
C PHE A 51 16.36 -5.66 9.67
N GLY A 52 15.17 -6.28 9.71
CA GLY A 52 14.39 -6.45 10.94
C GLY A 52 13.50 -5.26 11.31
N LYS A 53 13.44 -4.19 10.51
CA LYS A 53 12.59 -3.02 10.74
C LYS A 53 11.57 -2.85 9.63
N PHE A 54 10.46 -2.19 9.89
CA PHE A 54 9.57 -1.76 8.82
C PHE A 54 10.09 -0.47 8.17
N ALA A 55 9.84 -0.30 6.89
CA ALA A 55 10.16 0.90 6.14
C ALA A 55 8.88 1.56 5.62
N THR A 56 8.76 2.87 5.86
CA THR A 56 7.60 3.64 5.43
C THR A 56 7.65 3.93 3.93
N VAL A 57 6.63 3.51 3.21
CA VAL A 57 6.35 3.90 1.83
C VAL A 57 5.32 5.03 1.85
N VAL A 58 5.74 6.21 1.38
CA VAL A 58 4.90 7.40 1.30
C VAL A 58 4.19 7.42 -0.06
N ASN A 59 2.90 7.79 -0.04
CA ASN A 59 2.16 8.09 -1.26
C ASN A 59 2.47 9.53 -1.75
N PRO A 60 3.11 9.71 -2.92
CA PRO A 60 3.34 11.05 -3.46
C PRO A 60 2.03 11.75 -3.88
N GLN A 61 0.93 11.00 -4.02
CA GLN A 61 -0.39 11.50 -4.38
C GLN A 61 -1.36 11.42 -3.19
N ALA A 62 -0.90 11.77 -1.98
CA ALA A 62 -1.67 11.63 -0.73
C ALA A 62 -2.98 12.45 -0.67
N ALA A 63 -3.18 13.42 -1.57
CA ALA A 63 -4.44 14.16 -1.69
C ALA A 63 -5.48 13.46 -2.59
N ALA A 64 -5.09 12.40 -3.31
CA ALA A 64 -5.98 11.66 -4.19
C ALA A 64 -7.09 10.96 -3.39
N VAL A 65 -8.33 11.15 -3.82
CA VAL A 65 -9.52 10.56 -3.21
C VAL A 65 -9.83 9.24 -3.88
N ILE A 66 -9.92 8.18 -3.08
CA ILE A 66 -10.17 6.79 -3.49
C ILE A 66 -11.26 6.17 -2.61
N ASP A 67 -11.83 5.06 -3.05
CA ASP A 67 -12.74 4.22 -2.25
C ASP A 67 -12.19 2.80 -2.03
N THR A 68 -11.15 2.44 -2.79
CA THR A 68 -10.49 1.15 -2.70
C THR A 68 -8.97 1.35 -2.77
N LEU A 69 -8.25 0.70 -1.87
CA LEU A 69 -6.80 0.59 -1.92
C LEU A 69 -6.43 -0.90 -2.07
N VAL A 70 -5.64 -1.22 -3.10
CA VAL A 70 -5.12 -2.57 -3.33
C VAL A 70 -3.62 -2.54 -3.12
N ILE A 71 -3.11 -3.37 -2.22
CA ILE A 71 -1.69 -3.49 -1.91
C ILE A 71 -1.26 -4.92 -2.24
N SER A 72 -0.23 -5.06 -3.07
CA SER A 72 0.34 -6.35 -3.45
C SER A 72 1.82 -6.41 -3.10
N LEU A 73 2.21 -7.50 -2.46
CA LEU A 73 3.59 -7.85 -2.16
C LEU A 73 3.90 -9.17 -2.88
N THR A 74 4.97 -9.18 -3.66
CA THR A 74 5.35 -10.38 -4.43
C THR A 74 6.73 -10.81 -4.05
N ASP A 75 6.85 -12.02 -3.53
CA ASP A 75 8.11 -12.70 -3.33
C ASP A 75 7.88 -14.21 -3.11
N ALA A 76 8.95 -15.00 -3.23
CA ALA A 76 8.95 -16.46 -3.07
C ALA A 76 9.85 -16.98 -1.93
N VAL A 77 10.71 -16.15 -1.31
CA VAL A 77 11.80 -16.61 -0.42
C VAL A 77 11.94 -15.82 0.89
N SER A 78 11.74 -14.50 0.86
CA SER A 78 11.55 -13.62 2.01
C SER A 78 10.15 -13.78 2.64
N ALA A 79 10.12 -13.80 3.96
CA ALA A 79 8.95 -13.34 4.70
C ALA A 79 8.68 -11.86 4.39
N MET A 80 7.40 -11.53 4.22
CA MET A 80 6.90 -10.20 3.91
C MET A 80 5.98 -9.73 5.04
N GLY A 81 6.00 -8.43 5.34
CA GLY A 81 5.13 -7.83 6.34
C GLY A 81 4.55 -6.50 5.87
N LEU A 82 3.41 -6.17 6.44
CA LEU A 82 2.68 -4.94 6.17
C LEU A 82 2.06 -4.47 7.48
N ASP A 83 2.24 -3.19 7.82
CA ASP A 83 1.71 -2.60 9.04
C ASP A 83 1.32 -1.13 8.78
N ASN A 84 0.54 -0.57 9.72
CA ASN A 84 0.31 0.86 9.89
C ASN A 84 -0.12 1.58 8.59
N ILE A 85 -1.19 1.08 7.95
CA ILE A 85 -1.82 1.78 6.82
C ILE A 85 -2.45 3.07 7.32
N VAL A 86 -1.94 4.21 6.87
CA VAL A 86 -2.44 5.54 7.26
C VAL A 86 -3.41 6.06 6.19
N LEU A 87 -4.68 6.16 6.57
CA LEU A 87 -5.77 6.70 5.75
C LEU A 87 -6.34 7.97 6.38
N THR A 88 -6.86 8.86 5.54
CA THR A 88 -7.65 10.02 6.01
C THR A 88 -9.06 9.94 5.42
N PRO A 89 -10.11 9.87 6.26
CA PRO A 89 -11.49 9.93 5.78
C PRO A 89 -11.75 11.24 5.03
N VAL A 90 -12.48 11.16 3.93
CA VAL A 90 -12.95 12.35 3.21
C VAL A 90 -14.43 12.56 3.59
N PRO A 91 -14.79 13.69 4.23
CA PRO A 91 -16.18 13.98 4.58
C PRO A 91 -17.09 13.94 3.35
N LYS A 92 -18.34 13.51 3.55
CA LYS A 92 -19.39 13.60 2.53
C LYS A 92 -19.87 15.03 2.38
#